data_AF-A0A352AET4-F1
#
_entry.id   AF-A0A352AET4-F1
#
_cell.length_a   1.000
_cell.length_b   1.000
_cell.length_c   1.000
_cell.angle_alpha   90.00
_cell.angle_beta   90.00
_cell.angle_gamma   90.00
#
_symmetry.space_group_name_H-M   'P 1'
#
loop_
_entity.id
_entity.type
_entity.pdbx_description
1 polymer ?
#
loop_
_entity_poly.entity_id
_entity_poly.type
_entity_poly.pdbx_seq_one_letter_code
_entity_poly.pdbx_strand_id
1 'polypeptide(L)' 'NRENLRQLLVQLDDRCYKAYKDIKGRYQFSDFTLIIDRVQGDPFASPSQVRVLVPQSVAGFPPQLYN' A
#
# COMPACT_ATOMS: atom_id res chain seq x y z
N ASN A 1 10.50 0.98 -1.54
CA ASN A 1 10.80 1.86 -0.38
C ASN A 1 9.76 2.96 -0.28
N ARG A 2 9.40 3.43 0.93
CA ARG A 2 8.44 4.54 1.15
C ARG A 2 8.68 5.75 0.24
N GLU A 3 9.93 6.19 0.14
CA GLU A 3 10.28 7.34 -0.71
C GLU A 3 10.02 7.10 -2.19
N ASN A 4 10.21 5.87 -2.68
CA ASN A 4 9.88 5.52 -4.07
C ASN A 4 8.38 5.63 -4.32
N LEU A 5 7.54 5.22 -3.36
CA LEU A 5 6.09 5.41 -3.47
C LEU A 5 5.74 6.89 -3.49
N ARG A 6 6.34 7.68 -2.59
CA ARG A 6 6.11 9.13 -2.54
C ARG A 6 6.48 9.81 -3.86
N GLN A 7 7.65 9.49 -4.41
CA GLN A 7 8.11 10.03 -5.69
C GLN A 7 7.18 9.60 -6.83
N LEU A 8 6.77 8.33 -6.86
CA LEU A 8 5.82 7.82 -7.85
C LEU A 8 4.48 8.57 -7.76
N LEU A 9 3.94 8.78 -6.56
CA LEU A 9 2.70 9.52 -6.37
C LEU A 9 2.80 10.97 -6.88
N VAL A 10 3.93 11.65 -6.64
CA VAL A 10 4.18 12.99 -7.20
C VAL A 10 4.25 12.96 -8.73
N GLN A 11 4.84 11.93 -9.33
CA GLN A 11 4.91 11.78 -10.80
C GLN A 11 3.56 11.43 -11.44
N LEU A 12 2.66 10.82 -10.66
CA LEU A 12 1.33 10.44 -11.11
C LEU A 12 0.31 11.58 -11.02
N ASP A 13 0.68 12.68 -10.37
CA ASP A 13 -0.16 13.87 -10.32
C ASP A 13 -0.49 14.37 -11.73
N ASP A 14 -1.75 14.75 -11.97
CA ASP A 14 -2.31 15.10 -13.28
C ASP A 14 -2.23 14.03 -14.40
N ARG A 15 -1.81 12.79 -14.09
CA ARG A 15 -1.78 11.71 -15.10
C ARG A 15 -3.16 11.07 -15.26
N CYS A 16 -3.40 10.49 -16.45
CA CYS A 16 -4.61 9.72 -16.71
C CYS A 16 -4.78 8.61 -15.68
N TYR A 17 -6.02 8.37 -15.25
CA TYR A 17 -6.33 7.42 -14.17
C TYR A 17 -5.69 6.03 -14.31
N LYS A 18 -5.56 5.53 -15.55
CA LYS A 18 -4.90 4.24 -15.82
C LYS A 18 -3.46 4.17 -15.31
N ALA A 19 -2.77 5.32 -15.20
CA ALA A 19 -1.40 5.41 -14.69
C ALA A 19 -1.31 5.06 -13.20
N TYR A 20 -2.39 5.19 -12.42
CA TYR A 20 -2.38 4.75 -11.03
C TYR A 20 -2.09 3.26 -10.87
N LYS A 21 -2.27 2.42 -11.91
CA LYS A 21 -1.89 1.00 -11.85
C LYS A 21 -0.42 0.78 -11.49
N ASP A 22 0.43 1.77 -11.72
CA ASP A 22 1.86 1.71 -11.42
C ASP A 22 2.15 1.69 -9.91
N ILE A 23 1.21 2.10 -9.06
CA ILE A 23 1.36 2.03 -7.60
C ILE A 23 1.17 0.60 -7.05
N LYS A 24 0.85 -0.38 -7.90
CA LYS A 24 0.74 -1.78 -7.47
C LYS A 24 2.10 -2.27 -6.97
N GLY A 25 2.17 -2.76 -5.74
CA GLY A 25 3.44 -3.26 -5.20
C GLY A 25 3.48 -3.32 -3.68
N ARG A 26 4.71 -3.52 -3.17
CA ARG A 26 5.02 -3.57 -1.74
C ARG A 26 5.94 -2.41 -1.37
N TYR A 27 5.58 -1.69 -0.32
CA TYR A 27 6.30 -0.52 0.13
C TYR A 27 6.62 -0.66 1.61
N GLN A 28 7.91 -0.79 1.91
CA GLN A 28 8.41 -0.82 3.28
C GLN A 28 8.34 0.58 3.88
N PHE A 29 7.64 0.69 5.01
CA PHE A 29 7.69 1.80 5.95
C PHE A 29 8.47 1.35 7.20
N SER A 30 8.73 2.28 8.13
CA SER A 30 9.46 1.98 9.36
C SER A 30 8.76 0.89 10.18
N ASP A 31 7.45 1.04 10.36
CA ASP A 31 6.69 0.24 11.33
C ASP A 31 5.81 -0.82 10.67
N PHE A 32 5.66 -0.78 9.35
CA PHE A 32 4.80 -1.69 8.60
C PHE A 32 5.21 -1.80 7.13
N THR A 33 4.63 -2.78 6.44
CA THR A 33 4.68 -2.87 4.97
C THR A 33 3.30 -2.57 4.41
N LEU A 34 3.20 -1.55 3.56
CA LEU A 34 2.02 -1.32 2.73
C LEU A 34 2.08 -2.22 1.50
N ILE A 35 0.99 -2.90 1.21
CA ILE A 35 0.84 -3.74 0.02
C ILE A 35 -0.39 -3.26 -0.73
N ILE A 36 -0.21 -2.94 -2.00
CA ILE A 36 -1.29 -2.60 -2.92
C ILE A 36 -1.46 -3.78 -3.86
N ASP A 37 -2.43 -4.65 -3.56
CA ASP A 37 -2.65 -5.92 -4.28
C ASP A 37 -3.34 -5.67 -5.63
N ARG A 38 -4.33 -4.78 -5.63
CA ARG A 38 -5.09 -4.40 -6.82
C ARG A 38 -5.35 -2.90 -6.83
N VAL A 39 -5.06 -2.27 -7.96
CA VAL A 39 -5.46 -0.88 -8.23
C VAL A 39 -6.70 -0.91 -9.11
N GLN A 40 -7.69 -0.09 -8.76
CA GLN A 40 -8.90 0.13 -9.57
C GLN A 40 -8.57 0.62 -10.98
N GLY A 41 -9.34 0.18 -11.98
CA GLY A 41 -9.07 0.46 -13.40
C GLY A 41 -9.55 1.83 -13.89
N ASP A 42 -10.60 2.34 -13.26
CA ASP A 42 -11.26 3.64 -13.47
C ASP A 42 -11.93 4.10 -12.15
N PRO A 43 -12.45 5.34 -12.05
CA PRO A 43 -13.12 5.85 -10.85
C PRO A 43 -14.39 5.13 -10.42
N PHE A 44 -15.00 4.33 -11.29
CA PHE A 44 -16.28 3.65 -11.09
C PHE A 44 -16.13 2.14 -10.84
N ALA A 45 -14.94 1.58 -11.09
CA ALA A 45 -14.60 0.20 -10.80
C ALA A 45 -14.55 -0.10 -9.29
N SER A 46 -14.55 -1.39 -8.93
CA SER A 46 -14.37 -1.79 -7.53
C SER A 46 -13.12 -1.16 -6.92
N PRO A 47 -13.20 -0.62 -5.68
CA PRO A 47 -12.11 0.09 -5.03
C PRO A 47 -10.79 -0.69 -5.02
N SER A 48 -9.67 0.03 -4.97
CA SER A 48 -8.35 -0.58 -4.80
C SER A 48 -8.30 -1.47 -3.55
N GLN A 49 -7.60 -2.60 -3.64
CA GLN A 49 -7.38 -3.52 -2.53
C GLN A 49 -5.98 -3.29 -1.95
N VAL A 50 -5.93 -2.99 -0.66
CA VAL A 50 -4.70 -2.72 0.08
C VAL A 50 -4.62 -3.55 1.35
N ARG A 51 -3.40 -3.89 1.76
CA ARG A 51 -3.10 -4.56 3.04
C ARG A 51 -1.96 -3.84 3.73
N VAL A 52 -1.95 -3.94 5.06
CA VAL A 52 -0.86 -3.49 5.91
C VAL A 52 -0.34 -4.69 6.68
N LEU A 53 0.94 -4.99 6.56
CA LEU A 53 1.60 -5.99 7.39
C LEU A 53 2.39 -5.27 8.49
N VAL A 54 2.01 -5.51 9.74
CA VAL A 54 2.67 -4.95 10.91
C VAL A 54 3.46 -6.07 11.61
N PRO A 55 4.78 -5.91 11.87
CA PRO A 55 5.53 -6.86 12.68
C PRO A 55 4.92 -7.02 14.08
N GLN A 56 4.94 -8.22 14.65
CA GLN A 56 4.39 -8.46 16.00
C GLN A 56 5.01 -7.57 17.08
N SER A 57 6.32 -7.29 16.96
CA SER A 57 7.04 -6.37 17.87
C SER A 57 6.48 -4.95 17.87
N VAL A 58 5.87 -4.52 16.76
CA VAL A 58 5.22 -3.22 16.63
C VAL A 58 3.74 -3.31 17.01
N ALA A 59 3.06 -4.39 16.58
CA ALA A 59 1.63 -4.57 16.82
C ALA A 59 1.29 -4.71 18.31
N GLY A 60 2.20 -5.26 19.12
CA GLY A 60 2.06 -5.29 20.57
C GLY A 60 0.88 -6.12 21.06
N PHE A 61 0.37 -7.05 20.25
CA PHE A 61 -0.70 -7.94 20.68
C PHE A 61 -0.22 -8.84 21.83
N PRO A 62 -1.06 -9.13 22.83
CA PRO A 62 -0.73 -10.10 23.87
C PRO A 62 -0.40 -11.47 23.25
N PRO A 63 0.70 -12.13 23.65
CA PRO A 63 1.09 -13.44 23.10
C PRO A 63 0.00 -14.51 23.19
N GLN A 64 -0.88 -14.40 24.19
CA GLN A 64 -1.98 -15.34 24.40
C GLN A 64 -3.03 -15.33 23.27
N LEU A 65 -3.02 -14.34 22.39
CA LEU A 65 -3.99 -14.24 21.29
C LEU A 65 -3.53 -14.95 20.01
N TYR A 66 -2.25 -15.34 19.90
CA TYR A 66 -1.67 -15.90 18.67
C TYR A 66 -0.70 -17.06 18.89
N ASN A 67 -0.51 -17.49 20.14
CA ASN A 67 0.24 -18.68 20.52
C ASN A 67 -0.65 -19.92 20.64
#